data_AF-A0A0E4HEI6-F1
#
_entry.id   AF-A0A0E4HEI6-F1
#
_cell.length_a   1.000
_cell.length_b   1.000
_cell.length_c   1.000
_cell.angle_alpha   90.00
_cell.angle_beta   90.00
_cell.angle_gamma   90.00
#
_symmetry.space_group_name_H-M   'P 1'
#
loop_
_entity.id
_entity.type
_entity.pdbx_description
1 polymer ?
#
loop_
_entity_poly.entity_id
_entity_poly.type
_entity_poly.pdbx_seq_one_letter_code
_entity_poly.pdbx_strand_id
1 'polypeptide(L)'
;MKRNRKYVSWFTGIYAAVVIFTLGSVVMLGFADSVFRTVVSMIALLIAETAVYAYSLFWLRTAGTAKRTPPVLLSGALIMAVYTAVVFFSTIVLDWMLALQPYWYAGEQLIVLILSAIALGAVGLYGWNAGVQEQRTADASRSLRLHLMEITEIAATARTWSNPGAEELNQLLKDLEEQFKYSDPVSDPAMYETEAVISQQISLLHDHVALLLVLQDPPADWKKETETLTESIASTLQRRNRELAALK
;
A
#
# COMPACT_ATOMS: atom_id res chain seq x y z
N MET A 1 -3.12 -19.36 -4.55
CA MET A 1 -4.55 -19.47 -4.14
C MET A 1 -4.89 -20.64 -3.22
N LYS A 2 -4.33 -21.85 -3.35
CA LYS A 2 -4.67 -23.01 -2.47
C LYS A 2 -4.29 -22.83 -0.98
N ARG A 3 -3.25 -22.06 -0.66
CA ARG A 3 -2.78 -21.82 0.72
C ARG A 3 -3.78 -20.99 1.55
N ASN A 4 -4.32 -19.90 0.99
CA ASN A 4 -5.29 -19.04 1.68
C ASN A 4 -6.62 -19.75 2.00
N ARG A 5 -7.06 -20.69 1.15
CA ARG A 5 -8.28 -21.48 1.43
C ARG A 5 -8.15 -22.40 2.64
N LYS A 6 -6.97 -23.01 2.87
CA LYS A 6 -6.73 -23.83 4.07
C LYS A 6 -6.71 -22.99 5.35
N TYR A 7 -6.09 -21.81 5.32
CA TYR A 7 -6.07 -20.91 6.48
C TYR A 7 -7.47 -20.37 6.81
N VAL A 8 -8.25 -19.96 5.81
CA VAL A 8 -9.63 -19.51 6.01
C VAL A 8 -10.49 -20.62 6.62
N SER A 9 -10.36 -21.87 6.15
CA SER A 9 -11.07 -23.03 6.70
C SER A 9 -10.68 -23.36 8.15
N TRP A 10 -9.41 -23.23 8.50
CA TRP A 10 -8.95 -23.39 9.88
C TRP A 10 -9.52 -22.28 10.77
N PHE A 11 -9.43 -21.02 10.34
CA PHE A 11 -9.95 -19.87 11.09
C PHE A 11 -11.47 -19.92 11.28
N THR A 12 -12.23 -20.37 10.26
CA THR A 12 -13.67 -20.62 10.40
C THR A 12 -13.98 -21.67 11.46
N GLY A 13 -13.14 -22.71 11.55
CA GLY A 13 -13.30 -23.77 12.55
C GLY A 13 -13.02 -23.28 13.97
N ILE A 14 -11.97 -22.48 14.17
CA ILE A 14 -11.68 -21.84 15.46
C ILE A 14 -12.82 -20.91 15.86
N TYR A 15 -13.33 -20.09 14.95
CA TYR A 15 -14.45 -19.20 15.20
C TYR A 15 -15.70 -19.97 15.65
N ALA A 16 -16.06 -21.04 14.93
CA ALA A 16 -17.20 -21.89 15.30
C ALA A 16 -17.02 -22.51 16.70
N ALA A 17 -15.80 -22.97 17.03
CA ALA A 17 -15.51 -23.52 18.35
C ALA A 17 -15.61 -22.47 19.47
N VAL A 18 -15.13 -21.24 19.22
CA VAL A 18 -15.27 -20.12 20.15
C VAL A 18 -16.75 -19.78 20.36
N VAL A 19 -17.53 -19.58 19.30
CA VAL A 19 -18.97 -19.28 19.39
C VAL A 19 -19.73 -20.36 20.18
N ILE A 20 -19.45 -21.64 19.92
CA ILE A 20 -20.07 -22.76 20.65
C ILE A 20 -19.67 -22.73 22.13
N PHE A 21 -18.39 -22.44 22.42
CA PHE A 21 -17.91 -22.31 23.80
C PHE A 21 -18.57 -21.12 24.52
N THR A 22 -18.74 -19.99 23.86
CA THR A 22 -19.36 -18.79 24.43
C THR A 22 -20.85 -19.00 24.69
N LEU A 23 -21.56 -19.62 23.74
CA LEU A 23 -22.94 -20.09 23.93
C LEU A 23 -23.04 -21.05 25.12
N GLY A 24 -22.16 -22.06 25.19
CA GLY A 24 -22.14 -23.02 26.29
C GLY A 24 -21.81 -22.38 27.64
N SER A 25 -20.89 -21.42 27.68
CA SER A 25 -20.48 -20.72 28.89
C SER A 25 -21.59 -19.80 29.40
N VAL A 26 -22.26 -19.05 28.54
CA VAL A 26 -23.39 -18.17 28.92
C VAL A 26 -24.59 -19.00 29.43
N VAL A 27 -24.87 -20.16 28.81
CA VAL A 27 -25.94 -21.07 29.25
C VAL A 27 -25.59 -21.76 30.57
N MET A 28 -24.34 -22.20 30.77
CA MET A 28 -23.93 -22.86 32.02
C MET A 28 -23.76 -21.90 33.19
N LEU A 29 -23.27 -20.68 32.95
CA LEU A 29 -23.00 -19.72 34.02
C LEU A 29 -24.25 -18.96 34.48
N GLY A 30 -25.38 -19.07 33.77
CA GLY A 30 -26.66 -18.54 34.21
C GLY A 30 -26.56 -17.08 34.64
N PHE A 31 -26.02 -16.23 33.77
CA PHE A 31 -25.82 -14.82 34.10
C PHE A 31 -27.17 -14.10 34.16
N ALA A 32 -27.60 -13.84 35.40
CA ALA A 32 -28.68 -12.99 35.88
C ALA A 32 -30.11 -13.58 35.96
N ASP A 33 -30.81 -13.15 37.01
CA ASP A 33 -32.24 -13.38 37.33
C ASP A 33 -33.24 -12.98 36.22
N SER A 34 -32.77 -12.49 35.07
CA SER A 34 -33.59 -12.00 33.97
C SER A 34 -33.12 -12.50 32.60
N VAL A 35 -33.98 -13.29 31.95
CA VAL A 35 -33.79 -13.84 30.59
C VAL A 35 -33.42 -12.74 29.57
N PHE A 36 -33.99 -11.54 29.71
CA PHE A 36 -33.73 -10.45 28.78
C PHE A 36 -32.28 -9.97 28.83
N ARG A 37 -31.67 -9.91 30.03
CA ARG A 37 -30.29 -9.47 30.21
C ARG A 37 -29.30 -10.48 29.64
N THR A 38 -29.55 -11.77 29.87
CA THR A 38 -28.76 -12.87 29.30
C THR A 38 -28.78 -12.83 27.77
N VAL A 39 -29.94 -12.56 27.16
CA VAL A 39 -30.06 -12.43 25.70
C VAL A 39 -29.27 -11.23 25.16
N VAL A 40 -29.32 -10.08 25.82
CA VAL A 40 -28.56 -8.88 25.40
C VAL A 40 -27.05 -9.10 25.52
N SER A 41 -26.58 -9.68 26.64
CA SER A 41 -25.17 -10.05 26.81
C SER A 41 -24.70 -11.05 25.76
N MET A 42 -25.54 -12.04 25.44
CA MET A 42 -25.24 -13.04 24.40
C MET A 42 -25.13 -12.40 23.02
N ILE A 43 -26.05 -11.51 22.64
CA ILE A 43 -26.00 -10.80 21.36
C ILE A 43 -24.76 -9.91 21.29
N ALA A 44 -24.43 -9.18 22.36
CA ALA A 44 -23.25 -8.32 22.40
C ALA A 44 -21.93 -9.11 22.23
N LEU A 45 -21.80 -10.24 22.92
CA LEU A 45 -20.66 -11.15 22.79
C LEU A 45 -20.55 -11.73 21.38
N LEU A 46 -21.67 -12.21 20.80
CA LEU A 46 -21.68 -12.74 19.43
C LEU A 46 -21.31 -11.66 18.40
N ILE A 47 -21.77 -10.42 18.58
CA ILE A 47 -21.38 -9.30 17.71
C ILE A 47 -19.89 -9.02 17.84
N ALA A 48 -19.35 -9.02 19.07
CA ALA A 48 -17.91 -8.82 19.31
C ALA A 48 -17.06 -9.91 18.65
N GLU A 49 -17.44 -11.16 18.82
CA GLU A 49 -16.76 -12.31 18.19
C GLU A 49 -16.85 -12.26 16.67
N THR A 50 -18.03 -11.95 16.13
CA THR A 50 -18.24 -11.82 14.68
C THR A 50 -17.39 -10.71 14.10
N ALA A 51 -17.28 -9.57 14.80
CA ALA A 51 -16.47 -8.44 14.35
C ALA A 51 -14.97 -8.78 14.36
N VAL A 52 -14.46 -9.47 15.39
CA VAL A 52 -13.07 -9.94 15.43
C VAL A 52 -12.78 -10.93 14.31
N TYR A 53 -13.71 -11.84 14.05
CA TYR A 53 -13.59 -12.81 12.96
C TYR A 53 -13.61 -12.14 11.58
N ALA A 54 -14.54 -11.21 11.35
CA ALA A 54 -14.63 -10.43 10.11
C ALA A 54 -13.34 -9.63 9.87
N TYR A 55 -12.80 -9.00 10.92
CA TYR A 55 -11.53 -8.27 10.84
C TYR A 55 -10.34 -9.20 10.55
N SER A 56 -10.29 -10.38 11.18
CA SER A 56 -9.24 -11.38 10.94
C SER A 56 -9.28 -11.93 9.51
N LEU A 57 -10.47 -12.13 8.94
CA LEU A 57 -10.64 -12.49 7.53
C LEU A 57 -10.19 -11.37 6.59
N PHE A 58 -10.55 -10.13 6.89
CA PHE A 58 -10.09 -8.97 6.14
C PHE A 58 -8.56 -8.88 6.16
N TRP A 59 -7.95 -9.06 7.33
CA TRP A 59 -6.51 -9.09 7.51
C TRP A 59 -5.85 -10.21 6.70
N LEU A 60 -6.37 -11.44 6.73
CA LEU A 60 -5.84 -12.57 5.95
C LEU A 60 -5.94 -12.35 4.44
N ARG A 61 -6.98 -11.66 3.96
CA ARG A 61 -7.14 -11.33 2.53
C ARG A 61 -6.16 -10.24 2.10
N THR A 62 -5.96 -9.21 2.92
CA THR A 62 -5.15 -8.03 2.60
C THR A 62 -3.65 -8.24 2.88
N ALA A 63 -3.30 -8.93 3.95
CA ALA A 63 -1.90 -9.26 4.27
C ALA A 63 -1.31 -10.30 3.31
N GLY A 64 -2.15 -11.13 2.67
CA GLY A 64 -1.72 -12.11 1.67
C GLY A 64 -1.20 -11.50 0.36
N THR A 65 -1.51 -10.23 0.10
CA THR A 65 -1.07 -9.49 -1.10
C THR A 65 0.02 -8.45 -0.82
N ALA A 66 0.20 -8.03 0.43
CA ALA A 66 1.17 -6.99 0.80
C ALA A 66 2.50 -7.59 1.31
N LYS A 67 3.64 -7.14 0.76
CA LYS A 67 4.99 -7.53 1.23
C LYS A 67 5.35 -6.95 2.62
N ARG A 68 4.63 -5.93 3.08
CA ARG A 68 4.74 -5.31 4.42
C ARG A 68 3.34 -5.18 5.00
N THR A 69 3.19 -5.44 6.30
CA THR A 69 1.94 -5.21 7.03
C THR A 69 1.64 -3.71 7.06
N PRO A 70 0.59 -3.22 6.38
CA PRO A 70 0.24 -1.81 6.42
C PRO A 70 -0.13 -1.39 7.86
N PRO A 71 0.31 -0.20 8.32
CA PRO A 71 0.07 0.30 9.69
C PRO A 71 -1.42 0.33 10.06
N VAL A 72 -2.28 0.55 9.07
CA VAL A 72 -3.75 0.48 9.14
C VAL A 72 -4.26 -0.82 9.74
N LEU A 73 -3.67 -1.94 9.35
CA LEU A 73 -4.07 -3.27 9.82
C LEU A 73 -3.67 -3.49 11.29
N LEU A 74 -2.64 -2.79 11.76
CA LEU A 74 -2.16 -2.87 13.13
C LEU A 74 -3.03 -1.99 14.05
N SER A 75 -3.36 -0.77 13.59
CA SER A 75 -4.30 0.13 14.29
C SER A 75 -5.71 -0.46 14.38
N GLY A 76 -6.24 -1.07 13.32
CA GLY A 76 -7.55 -1.72 13.36
C GLY A 76 -7.58 -2.95 14.27
N ALA A 77 -6.47 -3.70 14.38
CA ALA A 77 -6.36 -4.83 15.30
C ALA A 77 -6.41 -4.36 16.77
N LEU A 78 -5.75 -3.24 17.08
CA LEU A 78 -5.78 -2.64 18.41
C LEU A 78 -7.18 -2.13 18.78
N ILE A 79 -7.88 -1.47 17.85
CA ILE A 79 -9.27 -1.02 18.07
C ILE A 79 -10.19 -2.22 18.34
N MET A 80 -10.05 -3.30 17.56
CA MET A 80 -10.82 -4.52 17.78
C MET A 80 -10.50 -5.17 19.13
N ALA A 81 -9.24 -5.24 19.53
CA ALA A 81 -8.83 -5.78 20.83
C ALA A 81 -9.41 -4.96 21.99
N VAL A 82 -9.37 -3.62 21.90
CA VAL A 82 -9.95 -2.72 22.90
C VAL A 82 -11.47 -2.88 22.94
N TYR A 83 -12.15 -2.93 21.79
CA TYR A 83 -13.60 -3.15 21.74
C TYR A 83 -14.00 -4.47 22.41
N THR A 84 -13.33 -5.58 22.07
CA THR A 84 -13.61 -6.88 22.69
C THR A 84 -13.33 -6.86 24.19
N ALA A 85 -12.24 -6.24 24.64
CA ALA A 85 -11.92 -6.11 26.06
C ALA A 85 -12.98 -5.29 26.81
N VAL A 86 -13.46 -4.19 26.23
CA VAL A 86 -14.52 -3.36 26.81
C VAL A 86 -15.84 -4.14 26.88
N VAL A 87 -16.22 -4.86 25.81
CA VAL A 87 -17.44 -5.68 25.81
C VAL A 87 -17.34 -6.76 26.89
N PHE A 88 -16.24 -7.50 26.99
CA PHE A 88 -16.02 -8.51 28.04
C PHE A 88 -16.04 -7.91 29.45
N PHE A 89 -15.36 -6.78 29.65
CA PHE A 89 -15.32 -6.11 30.95
C PHE A 89 -16.71 -5.62 31.34
N SER A 90 -17.47 -5.06 30.40
CA SER A 90 -18.85 -4.61 30.63
C SER A 90 -19.78 -5.79 30.95
N THR A 91 -19.64 -6.93 30.27
CA THR A 91 -20.43 -8.14 30.53
C THR A 91 -20.08 -8.77 31.87
N ILE A 92 -18.85 -8.69 32.35
CA ILE A 92 -18.49 -9.24 33.66
C ILE A 92 -18.86 -8.27 34.77
N VAL A 93 -18.43 -7.00 34.68
CA VAL A 93 -18.54 -6.02 35.76
C VAL A 93 -19.96 -5.50 35.92
N LEU A 94 -20.65 -5.17 34.83
CA LEU A 94 -22.02 -4.65 34.95
C LEU A 94 -22.99 -5.76 35.35
N ASP A 95 -22.76 -6.98 34.85
CA ASP A 95 -23.64 -8.11 35.10
C ASP A 95 -23.53 -8.58 36.56
N TRP A 96 -22.32 -8.66 37.12
CA TRP A 96 -22.10 -9.03 38.53
C TRP A 96 -22.29 -7.90 39.54
N MET A 97 -21.88 -6.66 39.22
CA MET A 97 -21.59 -5.66 40.26
C MET A 97 -22.65 -4.56 40.39
N LEU A 98 -23.41 -4.27 39.33
CA LEU A 98 -24.27 -3.07 39.29
C LEU A 98 -25.77 -3.34 39.11
N ALA A 99 -26.19 -4.59 38.83
CA ALA A 99 -27.60 -4.99 38.66
C ALA A 99 -28.45 -3.94 37.90
N LEU A 100 -27.86 -3.34 36.86
CA LEU A 100 -28.43 -2.22 36.13
C LEU A 100 -29.72 -2.61 35.43
N GLN A 101 -30.66 -1.66 35.38
CA GLN A 101 -31.94 -1.84 34.71
C GLN A 101 -31.69 -2.24 33.23
N PRO A 102 -32.37 -3.28 32.71
CA PRO A 102 -31.96 -3.93 31.45
C PRO A 102 -31.87 -3.00 30.22
N TYR A 103 -32.67 -1.93 30.20
CA TYR A 103 -32.65 -0.93 29.13
C TYR A 103 -31.37 -0.10 29.10
N TRP A 104 -30.81 0.26 30.26
CA TRP A 104 -29.59 1.06 30.33
C TRP A 104 -28.36 0.25 29.89
N TYR A 105 -28.33 -1.02 30.28
CA TYR A 105 -27.31 -1.97 29.86
C TYR A 105 -27.29 -2.17 28.33
N ALA A 106 -28.47 -2.33 27.71
CA ALA A 106 -28.57 -2.40 26.25
C ALA A 106 -28.10 -1.12 25.55
N GLY A 107 -28.42 0.05 26.13
CA GLY A 107 -27.97 1.34 25.63
C GLY A 107 -26.45 1.48 25.63
N GLU A 108 -25.78 1.05 26.70
CA GLU A 108 -24.32 1.08 26.80
C GLU A 108 -23.66 0.20 25.73
N GLN A 109 -24.09 -1.05 25.58
CA GLN A 109 -23.57 -1.96 24.56
C GLN A 109 -23.71 -1.37 23.14
N LEU A 110 -24.83 -0.69 22.88
CA LEU A 110 -25.10 -0.05 21.60
C LEU A 110 -24.18 1.17 21.37
N ILE A 111 -23.93 1.98 22.40
CA ILE A 111 -23.00 3.12 22.31
C ILE A 111 -21.58 2.64 22.04
N VAL A 112 -21.12 1.61 22.75
CA VAL A 112 -19.78 1.02 22.55
C VAL A 112 -19.64 0.49 21.13
N LEU A 113 -20.66 -0.21 20.61
CA LEU A 113 -20.69 -0.68 19.23
C LEU A 113 -20.57 0.47 18.22
N ILE A 114 -21.35 1.54 18.40
CA ILE A 114 -21.32 2.71 17.50
C ILE A 114 -19.95 3.38 17.51
N LEU A 115 -19.38 3.62 18.71
CA LEU A 115 -18.07 4.26 18.83
C LEU A 115 -16.97 3.43 18.17
N SER A 116 -16.99 2.11 18.34
CA SER A 116 -16.03 1.21 17.70
C SER A 116 -16.22 1.15 16.18
N ALA A 117 -17.45 1.18 15.69
CA ALA A 117 -17.72 1.24 14.25
C ALA A 117 -17.19 2.55 13.62
N ILE A 118 -17.40 3.69 14.29
CA ILE A 118 -16.87 4.99 13.84
C ILE A 118 -15.33 4.97 13.84
N ALA A 119 -14.71 4.47 14.91
CA ALA A 119 -13.24 4.40 15.02
C ALA A 119 -12.63 3.51 13.92
N LEU A 120 -13.23 2.35 13.64
CA LEU A 120 -12.81 1.47 12.55
C LEU A 120 -13.00 2.13 11.18
N GLY A 121 -14.13 2.80 10.96
CA GLY A 121 -14.40 3.54 9.73
C GLY A 121 -13.37 4.64 9.49
N ALA A 122 -13.03 5.40 10.52
CA ALA A 122 -12.00 6.44 10.46
C ALA A 122 -10.62 5.86 10.14
N VAL A 123 -10.19 4.81 10.84
CA VAL A 123 -8.89 4.16 10.56
C VAL A 123 -8.85 3.53 9.18
N GLY A 124 -9.96 2.95 8.71
CA GLY A 124 -10.08 2.44 7.35
C GLY A 124 -9.89 3.51 6.28
N LEU A 125 -10.55 4.67 6.45
CA LEU A 125 -10.43 5.81 5.52
C LEU A 125 -9.03 6.44 5.55
N TYR A 126 -8.51 6.73 6.74
CA TYR A 126 -7.15 7.26 6.90
C TYR A 126 -6.11 6.31 6.35
N GLY A 127 -6.32 5.02 6.57
CA GLY A 127 -5.40 4.00 6.14
C GLY A 127 -5.38 3.75 4.64
N TRP A 128 -6.54 3.84 3.98
CA TRP A 128 -6.59 3.85 2.51
C TRP A 128 -5.80 5.03 1.96
N ASN A 129 -6.04 6.23 2.50
CA ASN A 129 -5.39 7.44 2.00
C ASN A 129 -3.87 7.43 2.22
N ALA A 130 -3.42 6.98 3.40
CA ALA A 130 -1.99 6.85 3.71
C ALA A 130 -1.30 5.76 2.88
N GLY A 131 -1.97 4.62 2.64
CA GLY A 131 -1.42 3.54 1.81
C GLY A 131 -1.27 3.91 0.33
N VAL A 132 -2.18 4.71 -0.21
CA VAL A 132 -2.04 5.28 -1.57
C VAL A 132 -0.87 6.27 -1.63
N GLN A 133 -0.68 7.08 -0.59
CA GLN A 133 0.43 8.03 -0.53
C GLN A 133 1.79 7.34 -0.37
N GLU A 134 1.88 6.27 0.42
CA GLU A 134 3.11 5.50 0.67
C GLU A 134 3.51 4.65 -0.55
N GLN A 135 2.55 4.12 -1.31
CA GLN A 135 2.83 3.48 -2.60
C GLN A 135 3.39 4.48 -3.62
N ARG A 136 2.80 5.69 -3.67
CA ARG A 136 3.24 6.74 -4.58
C ARG A 136 4.67 7.21 -4.29
N THR A 137 5.07 7.35 -3.03
CA THR A 137 6.46 7.71 -2.67
C THR A 137 7.45 6.57 -2.88
N ALA A 138 7.04 5.31 -2.65
CA ALA A 138 7.89 4.15 -2.95
C ALA A 138 8.16 3.98 -4.45
N ASP A 139 7.14 4.18 -5.29
CA ASP A 139 7.26 4.11 -6.75
C ASP A 139 8.12 5.24 -7.33
N ALA A 140 8.09 6.41 -6.71
CA ALA A 140 8.86 7.59 -7.13
C ALA A 140 10.40 7.36 -7.03
N SER A 141 10.89 6.68 -5.99
CA SER A 141 12.31 6.29 -5.90
C SER A 141 12.71 5.18 -6.88
N ARG A 142 11.72 4.44 -7.40
CA ARG A 142 11.91 3.33 -8.32
C ARG A 142 12.00 3.81 -9.77
N SER A 143 11.30 4.88 -10.14
CA SER A 143 11.32 5.43 -11.51
C SER A 143 12.72 5.87 -11.93
N LEU A 144 13.46 6.62 -11.09
CA LEU A 144 14.81 7.07 -11.44
C LEU A 144 15.76 5.88 -11.66
N ARG A 145 15.66 4.82 -10.83
CA ARG A 145 16.46 3.61 -11.00
C ARG A 145 16.12 2.88 -12.30
N LEU A 146 14.85 2.89 -12.70
CA LEU A 146 14.41 2.33 -13.99
C LEU A 146 14.96 3.14 -15.16
N HIS A 147 14.88 4.48 -15.11
CA HIS A 147 15.45 5.36 -16.13
C HIS A 147 16.97 5.17 -16.26
N LEU A 148 17.69 5.05 -15.14
CA LEU A 148 19.13 4.74 -15.14
C LEU A 148 19.43 3.39 -15.79
N MET A 149 18.66 2.35 -15.46
CA MET A 149 18.81 1.03 -16.09
C MET A 149 18.59 1.11 -17.61
N GLU A 150 17.56 1.81 -18.05
CA GLU A 150 17.23 1.98 -19.47
C GLU A 150 18.33 2.75 -20.22
N ILE A 151 18.85 3.84 -19.66
CA ILE A 151 19.98 4.59 -20.25
C ILE A 151 21.24 3.72 -20.32
N THR A 152 21.55 2.95 -19.28
CA THR A 152 22.71 2.03 -19.32
C THR A 152 22.56 0.94 -20.37
N GLU A 153 21.33 0.47 -20.62
CA GLU A 153 21.03 -0.51 -21.67
C GLU A 153 21.18 0.10 -23.08
N ILE A 154 20.69 1.33 -23.27
CA ILE A 154 20.90 2.09 -24.51
C ILE A 154 22.40 2.26 -24.78
N ALA A 155 23.17 2.68 -23.76
CA ALA A 155 24.63 2.82 -23.86
C ALA A 155 25.34 1.50 -24.16
N ALA A 156 24.91 0.39 -23.56
CA ALA A 156 25.46 -0.93 -23.86
C ALA A 156 25.19 -1.36 -25.30
N THR A 157 23.99 -1.09 -25.81
CA THR A 157 23.60 -1.40 -27.19
C THR A 157 24.37 -0.52 -28.19
N ALA A 158 24.52 0.77 -27.92
CA ALA A 158 25.28 1.71 -28.75
C ALA A 158 26.77 1.32 -28.92
N ARG A 159 27.39 0.71 -27.91
CA ARG A 159 28.78 0.22 -27.99
C ARG A 159 29.00 -0.88 -29.01
N THR A 160 27.95 -1.59 -29.41
CA THR A 160 28.04 -2.65 -30.43
C THR A 160 28.10 -2.08 -31.86
N TRP A 161 27.89 -0.78 -32.02
CA TRP A 161 27.89 -0.11 -33.30
C TRP A 161 29.31 -0.02 -33.89
N SER A 162 29.52 -0.64 -35.05
CA SER A 162 30.82 -0.70 -35.72
C SER A 162 31.03 0.44 -36.72
N ASN A 163 30.61 1.65 -36.36
CA ASN A 163 30.67 2.84 -37.23
C ASN A 163 31.67 3.90 -36.72
N PRO A 164 32.21 4.76 -37.61
CA PRO A 164 33.17 5.80 -37.21
C PRO A 164 32.62 6.79 -36.18
N GLY A 165 31.30 6.98 -36.14
CA GLY A 165 30.60 7.83 -35.17
C GLY A 165 30.28 7.16 -33.83
N ALA A 166 30.66 5.89 -33.63
CA ALA A 166 30.30 5.15 -32.42
C ALA A 166 30.93 5.72 -31.15
N GLU A 167 32.14 6.27 -31.25
CA GLU A 167 32.79 6.90 -30.10
C GLU A 167 32.05 8.17 -29.66
N GLU A 168 31.59 9.00 -30.61
CA GLU A 168 30.82 10.21 -30.31
C GLU A 168 29.45 9.88 -29.70
N LEU A 169 28.76 8.87 -30.23
CA LEU A 169 27.48 8.39 -29.67
C LEU A 169 27.67 7.87 -28.23
N ASN A 170 28.72 7.09 -28.00
CA ASN A 170 29.04 6.57 -26.66
C ASN A 170 29.34 7.70 -25.68
N GLN A 171 29.99 8.77 -26.13
CA GLN A 171 30.30 9.91 -25.28
C GLN A 171 29.03 10.69 -24.90
N LEU A 172 28.12 10.96 -25.84
CA LEU A 172 26.83 11.60 -25.57
C LEU A 172 25.98 10.81 -24.55
N LEU A 173 25.90 9.48 -24.72
CA LEU A 173 25.16 8.61 -23.81
C LEU A 173 25.80 8.53 -22.42
N LYS A 174 27.13 8.56 -22.35
CA LYS A 174 27.86 8.57 -21.07
C LYS A 174 27.64 9.88 -20.32
N ASP A 175 27.66 11.03 -21.01
CA ASP A 175 27.40 12.33 -20.40
C ASP A 175 25.97 12.40 -19.85
N LEU A 176 25.00 11.81 -20.56
CA LEU A 176 23.62 11.67 -20.06
C LEU A 176 23.54 10.77 -18.82
N GLU A 177 24.20 9.60 -18.85
CA GLU A 177 24.23 8.67 -17.71
C GLU A 177 24.80 9.35 -16.45
N GLU A 178 25.89 10.12 -16.60
CA GLU A 178 26.48 10.88 -15.49
C GLU A 178 25.49 11.90 -14.91
N GLN A 179 24.76 12.63 -15.76
CA GLN A 179 23.75 13.59 -15.29
C GLN A 179 22.63 12.94 -14.47
N PHE A 180 22.14 11.76 -14.88
CA PHE A 180 21.16 11.01 -14.09
C PHE A 180 21.76 10.49 -12.78
N LYS A 181 23.02 10.03 -12.80
CA LYS A 181 23.71 9.51 -11.61
C LYS A 181 23.89 10.58 -10.53
N TYR A 182 24.12 11.83 -10.92
CA TYR A 182 24.25 12.97 -10.00
C TYR A 182 22.92 13.70 -9.72
N SER A 183 21.79 13.20 -10.22
CA SER A 183 20.46 13.76 -9.94
C SER A 183 19.86 13.25 -8.63
N ASP A 184 18.91 14.00 -8.04
CA ASP A 184 18.30 13.65 -6.76
C ASP A 184 17.46 12.35 -6.88
N PRO A 185 17.73 11.28 -6.11
CA PRO A 185 16.98 10.02 -6.17
C PRO A 185 15.53 10.12 -5.70
N VAL A 186 15.13 11.24 -5.12
CA VAL A 186 13.78 11.45 -4.59
C VAL A 186 12.91 12.13 -5.63
N SER A 187 11.93 11.41 -6.19
CA SER A 187 10.83 12.01 -6.96
C SER A 187 9.63 12.29 -6.05
N ASP A 188 8.90 13.38 -6.30
CA ASP A 188 7.67 13.72 -5.58
C ASP A 188 6.44 13.27 -6.41
N PRO A 189 5.40 12.68 -5.79
CA PRO A 189 4.16 12.31 -6.48
C PRO A 189 3.49 13.44 -7.27
N ALA A 190 3.69 14.70 -6.88
CA ALA A 190 3.18 15.87 -7.60
C ALA A 190 3.83 16.07 -8.98
N MET A 191 4.92 15.35 -9.27
CA MET A 191 5.73 15.50 -10.48
C MET A 191 5.51 14.41 -11.52
N TYR A 192 4.41 13.66 -11.40
CA TYR A 192 4.08 12.56 -12.29
C TYR A 192 4.14 12.96 -13.78
N GLU A 193 3.67 14.16 -14.13
CA GLU A 193 3.72 14.64 -15.51
C GLU A 193 5.15 14.84 -16.01
N THR A 194 6.03 15.43 -15.18
CA THR A 194 7.44 15.62 -15.53
C THR A 194 8.17 14.29 -15.66
N GLU A 195 7.90 13.33 -14.77
CA GLU A 195 8.46 11.97 -14.85
C GLU A 195 7.98 11.20 -16.11
N ALA A 196 6.72 11.37 -16.50
CA ALA A 196 6.17 10.77 -17.72
C ALA A 196 6.85 11.32 -18.98
N VAL A 197 7.12 12.62 -19.03
CA VAL A 197 7.86 13.24 -20.14
C VAL A 197 9.28 12.70 -20.23
N ILE A 198 9.99 12.55 -19.10
CA ILE A 198 11.34 11.96 -19.08
C ILE A 198 11.31 10.52 -19.61
N SER A 199 10.36 9.70 -19.15
CA SER A 199 10.23 8.32 -19.62
C SER A 199 9.97 8.24 -21.13
N GLN A 200 9.09 9.11 -21.65
CA GLN A 200 8.83 9.18 -23.09
C GLN A 200 10.10 9.58 -23.88
N GLN A 201 10.86 10.56 -23.40
CA GLN A 201 12.07 11.01 -24.08
C GLN A 201 13.18 9.94 -24.07
N ILE A 202 13.33 9.18 -22.98
CA ILE A 202 14.27 8.06 -22.90
C ILE A 202 13.87 6.96 -23.89
N SER A 203 12.57 6.62 -23.98
CA SER A 203 12.07 5.65 -24.97
C SER A 203 12.35 6.11 -26.41
N LEU A 204 12.18 7.40 -26.71
CA LEU A 204 12.50 7.95 -28.03
C LEU A 204 14.01 7.87 -28.34
N LEU A 205 14.86 8.11 -27.33
CA LEU A 205 16.30 7.95 -27.46
C LEU A 205 16.68 6.47 -27.71
N HIS A 206 16.04 5.53 -27.00
CA HIS A 206 16.23 4.11 -27.23
C HIS A 206 15.88 3.72 -28.67
N ASP A 207 14.70 4.13 -29.16
CA ASP A 207 14.25 3.84 -30.51
C ASP A 207 15.19 4.46 -31.56
N HIS A 208 15.66 5.70 -31.33
CA HIS A 208 16.63 6.36 -32.21
C HIS A 208 17.95 5.59 -32.30
N VAL A 209 18.52 5.18 -31.16
CA VAL A 209 19.76 4.39 -31.11
C VAL A 209 19.57 3.02 -31.76
N ALA A 210 18.43 2.36 -31.51
CA ALA A 210 18.10 1.08 -32.15
C ALA A 210 18.02 1.21 -33.68
N LEU A 211 17.43 2.30 -34.19
CA LEU A 211 17.39 2.59 -35.63
C LEU A 211 18.79 2.81 -36.21
N LEU A 212 19.66 3.57 -35.53
CA LEU A 212 21.04 3.81 -35.97
C LEU A 212 21.86 2.52 -36.06
N LEU A 213 21.59 1.55 -35.18
CA LEU A 213 22.26 0.25 -35.19
C LEU A 213 21.82 -0.66 -36.34
N VAL A 214 20.58 -0.50 -36.82
CA VAL A 214 20.02 -1.29 -37.93
C VAL A 214 20.43 -0.72 -39.30
N LEU A 215 20.65 0.60 -39.38
CA LEU A 215 21.05 1.28 -40.61
C LEU A 215 22.54 1.05 -40.91
N GLN A 216 22.85 0.54 -42.11
CA GLN A 216 24.24 0.39 -42.58
C GLN A 216 24.93 1.75 -42.77
N ASP A 217 24.20 2.73 -43.31
CA ASP A 217 24.65 4.13 -43.43
C ASP A 217 23.77 5.01 -42.54
N PRO A 218 24.34 5.67 -41.51
CA PRO A 218 23.56 6.56 -40.66
C PRO A 218 23.14 7.83 -41.43
N PRO A 219 21.94 8.38 -41.16
CA PRO A 219 21.48 9.65 -41.74
C PRO A 219 22.46 10.77 -41.44
N ALA A 220 22.75 11.69 -42.38
CA ALA A 220 23.75 12.76 -42.18
C ALA A 220 23.52 13.61 -40.90
N ASP A 221 22.27 13.72 -40.44
CA ASP A 221 21.87 14.50 -39.27
C ASP A 221 21.78 13.71 -37.96
N TRP A 222 22.16 12.41 -37.94
CA TRP A 222 22.03 11.52 -36.78
C TRP A 222 22.64 12.10 -35.49
N LYS A 223 23.79 12.76 -35.63
CA LYS A 223 24.51 13.38 -34.51
C LYS A 223 23.70 14.50 -33.88
N LYS A 224 23.17 15.39 -34.73
CA LYS A 224 22.38 16.54 -34.28
C LYS A 224 21.07 16.09 -33.63
N GLU A 225 20.44 15.04 -34.17
CA GLU A 225 19.23 14.45 -33.59
C GLU A 225 19.51 13.84 -32.22
N THR A 226 20.59 13.06 -32.09
CA THR A 226 21.00 12.47 -30.81
C THR A 226 21.35 13.55 -29.78
N GLU A 227 22.12 14.58 -30.16
CA GLU A 227 22.45 15.71 -29.29
C GLU A 227 21.18 16.42 -28.80
N THR A 228 20.23 16.70 -29.72
CA THR A 228 18.97 17.38 -29.38
C THR A 228 18.13 16.56 -28.40
N LEU A 229 18.04 15.24 -28.59
CA LEU A 229 17.32 14.35 -27.67
C LEU A 229 17.99 14.32 -26.29
N THR A 230 19.31 14.22 -26.25
CA THR A 230 20.10 14.16 -25.02
C THR A 230 19.98 15.47 -24.23
N GLU A 231 20.07 16.62 -24.90
CA GLU A 231 19.86 17.94 -24.30
C GLU A 231 18.42 18.14 -23.81
N SER A 232 17.44 17.65 -24.55
CA SER A 232 16.03 17.71 -24.16
C SER A 232 15.76 16.95 -22.86
N ILE A 233 16.32 15.74 -22.73
CA ILE A 233 16.25 14.94 -21.51
C ILE A 233 16.97 15.65 -20.35
N ALA A 234 18.19 16.15 -20.60
CA ALA A 234 19.00 16.87 -19.62
C ALA A 234 18.26 18.11 -19.07
N SER A 235 17.66 18.90 -19.95
CA SER A 235 16.91 20.11 -19.57
C SER A 235 15.66 19.78 -18.75
N THR A 236 14.97 18.69 -19.10
CA THR A 236 13.78 18.20 -18.37
C THR A 236 14.17 17.68 -16.99
N LEU A 237 15.29 16.96 -16.89
CA LEU A 237 15.86 16.50 -15.62
C LEU A 237 16.27 17.68 -14.72
N GLN A 238 16.88 18.73 -15.29
CA GLN A 238 17.25 19.93 -14.55
C GLN A 238 16.02 20.68 -14.03
N ARG A 239 14.96 20.79 -14.85
CA ARG A 239 13.68 21.38 -14.44
C ARG A 239 13.06 20.59 -13.28
N ARG A 240 13.02 19.26 -13.39
CA ARG A 240 12.56 18.37 -12.31
C ARG A 240 13.34 18.59 -11.01
N ASN A 241 14.66 18.72 -11.07
CA ASN A 241 15.47 18.99 -9.88
C ASN A 241 15.19 20.38 -9.25
N ARG A 242 14.89 21.40 -10.06
CA ARG A 242 14.49 22.73 -9.56
C ARG A 242 13.12 22.71 -8.91
N GLU A 243 12.15 22.05 -9.54
CA GLU A 243 10.81 21.87 -8.99
C GLU A 243 10.89 21.08 -7.66
N LEU A 244 11.76 20.06 -7.56
CA LEU A 244 11.98 19.32 -6.31
C LEU A 244 12.56 20.19 -5.21
N ALA A 245 13.52 21.06 -5.56
CA ALA A 245 14.09 22.00 -4.62
C ALA A 245 13.07 23.02 -4.10
N ALA A 246 12.03 23.34 -4.88
CA ALA A 246 10.95 24.25 -4.47
C ALA A 246 9.88 23.58 -3.58
N LEU A 247 9.79 22.25 -3.62
CA LEU A 247 8.85 21.46 -2.80
C LEU A 247 9.43 21.06 -1.43
N LYS A 248 10.75 21.19 -1.23
CA LYS A 248 11.45 20.97 0.05
C LYS A 248 11.37 22.20 0.96
#